data_AF-A0A2M7R3V7-F1
#
_entry.id   AF-A0A2M7R3V7-F1
#
_cell.length_a   1.000
_cell.length_b   1.000
_cell.length_c   1.000
_cell.angle_alpha   90.00
_cell.angle_beta   90.00
_cell.angle_gamma   90.00
#
_symmetry.space_group_name_H-M   'P 1'
#
loop_
_entity.id
_entity.type
_entity.pdbx_description
1 polymer ?
#
loop_
_entity_poly.entity_id
_entity_poly.type
_entity_poly.pdbx_seq_one_letter_code
_entity_poly.pdbx_strand_id
1 'polypeptide(L)' 'MILFVDPKGTEHADGYRKIDGYSRIFEMAKQKESRDFSYNGFVINTKLLLKPRRGIAEVLDNYKKYWFDNFVDFAGKIS' A
#
# COMPACT_ATOMS: atom_id res chain seq x y z
N MET A 1 -6.96 10.97 6.41
CA MET A 1 -6.39 9.76 5.78
C MET A 1 -7.53 9.00 5.10
N ILE A 2 -7.39 8.68 3.81
CA ILE A 2 -8.32 7.78 3.11
C ILE A 2 -7.61 6.44 2.96
N LEU A 3 -8.18 5.38 3.54
CA LEU A 3 -7.60 4.03 3.52
C LEU A 3 -8.47 3.11 2.65
N PHE A 4 -7.85 2.51 1.63
CA PHE A 4 -8.48 1.49 0.80
C PHE A 4 -8.06 0.11 1.30
N VAL A 5 -9.02 -0.63 1.88
CA VAL A 5 -8.81 -2.02 2.31
C VAL A 5 -9.51 -2.93 1.31
N ASP A 6 -8.72 -3.73 0.59
CA ASP A 6 -9.26 -4.70 -0.37
C ASP A 6 -9.42 -6.08 0.30
N PRO A 7 -10.65 -6.62 0.39
CA PRO A 7 -10.90 -7.92 1.01
C PRO A 7 -10.64 -9.12 0.09
N LYS A 8 -10.35 -8.92 -1.21
CA LYS A 8 -10.01 -10.02 -2.11
C LYS A 8 -8.58 -10.47 -1.80
N GLY A 9 -8.43 -11.76 -1.52
CA GLY A 9 -7.10 -12.37 -1.44
C GLY A 9 -6.42 -12.22 -2.79
N THR A 10 -5.49 -11.27 -2.90
CA THR A 10 -4.68 -11.09 -4.08
C THR A 10 -3.76 -12.30 -4.23
N GLU A 11 -3.93 -13.04 -5.33
CA GLU A 11 -2.90 -13.97 -5.78
C GLU A 11 -1.63 -13.17 -6.09
N HIS A 12 -0.45 -13.77 -5.95
CA HIS A 12 0.83 -13.04 -5.95
C HIS A 12 1.00 -12.11 -7.16
N ALA A 13 0.56 -12.53 -8.35
CA ALA A 13 0.61 -11.71 -9.55
C ALA A 13 -0.34 -10.49 -9.52
N ASP A 14 -1.55 -10.65 -8.96
CA ASP A 14 -2.54 -9.59 -8.86
C ASP A 14 -2.13 -8.52 -7.83
N GLY A 15 -1.47 -8.95 -6.75
CA GLY A 15 -0.91 -8.05 -5.74
C GLY A 15 0.09 -7.06 -6.32
N TYR A 16 1.08 -7.56 -7.09
CA TYR A 16 2.10 -6.70 -7.69
C TYR A 16 1.52 -5.73 -8.72
N ARG A 17 0.61 -6.19 -9.60
CA ARG A 17 -0.05 -5.32 -10.59
C ARG A 17 -0.83 -4.17 -9.93
N LYS A 18 -1.46 -4.44 -8.79
CA LYS A 18 -2.19 -3.43 -8.03
C LYS A 18 -1.24 -2.41 -7.39
N ILE A 19 -0.12 -2.88 -6.84
CA ILE A 19 0.92 -2.00 -6.29
C ILE A 19 1.52 -1.10 -7.38
N ASP A 20 1.83 -1.65 -8.55
CA ASP A 20 2.41 -0.88 -9.66
C ASP A 20 1.42 0.18 -10.17
N GLY A 21 0.15 -0.17 -10.31
CA GLY A 21 -0.91 0.76 -10.67
C GLY A 21 -1.08 1.88 -9.63
N TYR A 22 -1.06 1.54 -8.34
CA TYR A 22 -1.11 2.51 -7.25
C TYR A 22 0.11 3.45 -7.27
N SER A 23 1.31 2.89 -7.33
CA SER A 23 2.57 3.64 -7.33
C SER A 23 2.63 4.65 -8.48
N ARG A 24 2.16 4.26 -9.66
CA ARG A 24 2.11 5.13 -10.84
C ARG A 24 1.22 6.36 -10.66
N ILE A 25 0.15 6.27 -9.88
CA ILE A 25 -0.84 7.35 -9.72
C ILE A 25 -0.55 8.19 -8.47
N PHE A 26 -0.18 7.53 -7.38
CA PHE A 26 -0.20 8.10 -6.04
C PHE A 26 1.19 8.25 -5.41
N GLU A 27 2.26 7.76 -6.04
CA GLU A 27 3.62 7.86 -5.49
C GLU A 27 4.58 8.63 -6.41
N MET A 28 5.64 9.18 -5.82
CA MET A 28 6.73 9.82 -6.56
C MET A 28 7.67 8.76 -7.15
N ALA A 29 7.94 8.87 -8.45
CA ALA A 29 8.67 7.88 -9.25
C ALA A 29 10.06 7.48 -8.71
N LYS A 30 10.72 8.35 -7.92
CA LYS A 30 12.07 8.10 -7.39
C LYS A 30 12.12 7.46 -6.01
N GLN A 31 11.09 7.65 -5.18
CA GLN A 31 11.16 7.28 -3.75
C GLN A 31 10.01 6.38 -3.29
N LYS A 32 9.04 6.04 -4.17
CA LYS A 32 7.81 5.33 -3.78
C LYS A 32 7.17 5.99 -2.54
N GLU A 33 7.29 7.30 -2.41
CA GLU A 33 6.68 8.07 -1.34
C GLU A 33 5.33 8.58 -1.82
N SER A 34 4.34 8.62 -0.92
CA SER A 34 3.01 9.13 -1.25
C SER A 34 3.12 10.57 -1.73
N ARG A 35 2.43 10.88 -2.82
CA ARG A 35 2.29 12.24 -3.31
C ARG A 35 1.28 12.99 -2.45
N ASP A 36 1.62 14.24 -2.11
CA ASP A 36 0.67 15.15 -1.48
C ASP A 36 -0.31 15.70 -2.53
N PHE A 37 -1.61 15.56 -2.26
CA PHE A 37 -2.68 16.13 -3.07
C PHE A 37 -3.37 17.24 -2.27
N SER A 38 -3.14 18.50 -2.68
CA SER A 38 -3.80 19.65 -2.05
C SER A 38 -5.20 19.85 -2.64
N TYR A 39 -6.23 19.84 -1.80
CA TYR A 39 -7.61 20.06 -2.21
C TYR A 39 -8.41 20.76 -1.10
N ASN A 40 -9.07 21.87 -1.40
CA ASN A 40 -9.87 22.66 -0.44
C ASN A 40 -9.14 23.01 0.88
N GLY A 41 -7.85 23.32 0.81
CA GLY A 41 -7.04 23.62 2.00
C GLY A 41 -6.61 22.39 2.82
N PHE A 42 -6.99 21.18 2.38
CA PHE A 42 -6.53 19.93 2.97
C PHE A 42 -5.37 19.33 2.18
N VAL A 43 -4.45 18.69 2.88
CA VAL A 43 -3.43 17.82 2.28
C VAL A 43 -3.94 16.39 2.36
N ILE A 44 -4.20 15.79 1.20
CA ILE A 44 -4.66 14.42 1.06
C ILE A 44 -3.45 13.53 0.80
N ASN A 45 -3.31 12.52 1.65
CA ASN A 45 -2.34 11.44 1.50
C ASN A 45 -3.07 10.10 1.36
N THR A 46 -2.50 9.22 0.54
CA THR A 46 -3.03 7.88 0.29
C THR A 46 -2.02 6.84 0.77
N LYS A 47 -2.51 5.72 1.29
CA LYS A 47 -1.69 4.54 1.62
C LYS A 47 -2.37 3.29 1.04
N LEU A 48 -1.59 2.38 0.47
CA LEU A 48 -2.04 1.06 0.03
C LEU A 48 -1.47 0.00 0.97
N LEU A 49 -2.36 -0.79 1.57
CA LEU A 49 -2.01 -1.91 2.44
C LEU A 49 -2.77 -3.17 2.01
N LEU A 50 -2.04 -4.27 1.81
CA LEU A 50 -2.52 -5.56 1.36
C LEU A 50 -2.25 -6.63 2.43
N LYS A 51 -3.15 -7.60 2.58
CA LYS A 51 -2.94 -8.74 3.48
C LYS A 51 -2.57 -9.99 2.68
N PRO A 52 -1.40 -10.61 2.91
CA PRO A 52 -1.06 -11.85 2.23
C PRO A 52 -1.88 -13.01 2.80
N ARG A 53 -2.26 -13.97 1.94
CA ARG A 53 -2.93 -15.21 2.36
C ARG A 53 -1.97 -16.21 3.03
N ARG A 54 -0.72 -16.27 2.56
CA ARG A 54 0.30 -17.25 3.02
C ARG A 54 1.39 -16.64 3.92
N GLY A 55 1.24 -15.38 4.32
CA GLY A 55 2.25 -14.63 5.10
C GLY A 55 3.20 -13.79 4.23
N ILE A 56 3.99 -12.92 4.87
CA ILE A 56 4.90 -11.96 4.20
C ILE A 56 6.19 -12.61 3.65
N ALA A 57 6.53 -13.84 4.07
CA ALA A 57 7.81 -14.48 3.73
C ALA A 57 8.08 -14.64 2.22
N GLU A 58 7.03 -14.71 1.40
CA GLU A 58 7.13 -14.86 -0.07
C GLU A 58 7.15 -13.51 -0.82
N VAL A 59 7.10 -12.38 -0.11
CA VAL A 59 7.04 -11.04 -0.71
C VAL A 59 8.44 -10.48 -0.95
N LEU A 60 8.68 -10.01 -2.18
CA LEU A 60 9.89 -9.29 -2.56
C LEU A 60 10.10 -8.03 -1.70
N ASP A 61 11.35 -7.74 -1.33
CA ASP A 61 11.68 -6.69 -0.35
C ASP A 61 11.12 -5.30 -0.74
N ASN A 62 11.24 -4.94 -2.01
CA ASN A 62 10.74 -3.68 -2.60
C ASN A 62 9.21 -3.51 -2.55
N TYR A 63 8.48 -4.56 -2.18
CA TYR A 63 7.03 -4.56 -2.06
C TYR A 63 6.56 -4.73 -0.61
N LYS A 64 7.41 -5.16 0.34
CA LYS A 64 7.01 -5.41 1.74
C LYS A 64 6.29 -4.25 2.41
N LYS A 65 6.63 -3.00 2.05
CA LYS A 65 5.96 -1.82 2.61
C LYS A 65 4.45 -1.77 2.35
N TYR A 66 3.99 -2.37 1.25
CA TYR A 66 2.57 -2.43 0.89
C TYR A 66 1.82 -3.60 1.53
N TRP A 67 2.49 -4.48 2.27
CA TRP A 67 1.87 -5.62 2.92
C TRP A 67 1.88 -5.44 4.44
N PHE A 68 0.87 -6.00 5.10
CA PHE A 68 0.86 -6.16 6.54
C PHE A 68 0.61 -7.61 6.94
N ASP A 69 1.25 -8.06 8.02
CA ASP A 69 1.18 -9.46 8.46
C ASP A 69 0.02 -9.69 9.44
N ASN A 70 -0.13 -8.76 10.38
CA ASN A 70 -1.13 -8.79 11.44
C ASN A 70 -1.64 -7.38 11.76
N PHE A 71 -2.65 -7.28 12.64
CA PHE A 71 -3.27 -6.00 12.96
C PHE A 71 -2.38 -5.03 13.76
N VAL A 72 -1.36 -5.54 14.46
CA VAL A 72 -0.38 -4.70 15.16
C VAL A 72 0.54 -4.02 14.13
N ASP A 73 1.05 -4.77 13.17
CA ASP A 73 1.84 -4.25 12.05
C ASP A 73 1.01 -3.29 11.17
N PHE A 74 -0.26 -3.61 10.92
CA PHE A 74 -1.19 -2.72 10.25
C PHE A 74 -1.35 -1.38 10.98
N ALA A 75 -1.56 -1.40 12.30
CA ALA A 75 -1.70 -0.19 13.11
C ALA A 75 -0.43 0.68 13.06
N GLY A 76 0.75 0.04 13.07
CA GLY A 76 2.04 0.72 12.91
C GLY A 76 2.19 1.39 11.53
N LYS A 77 1.69 0.77 10.47
CA LYS A 77 1.79 1.31 9.10
C LYS A 77 0.81 2.44 8.80
N ILE A 78 -0.33 2.51 9.48
CA ILE A 78 -1.31 3.59 9.29
C ILE A 78 -0.98 4.84 10.11
N SER A 79 -0.30 4.68 11.24
CA SER A 79 0.21 5.80 12.06
C SER A 79 1.20 6.67 11.27
#